data_AF-A0A9R1DYX0-F1
#
_entry.id   AF-A0A9R1DYX0-F1
#
_cell.length_a   1.000
_cell.length_b   1.000
_cell.length_c   1.000
_cell.angle_alpha   90.00
_cell.angle_beta   90.00
_cell.angle_gamma   90.00
#
_symmetry.space_group_name_H-M   'P 1'
#
loop_
_entity.id
_entity.type
_entity.pdbx_description
1 polymer ?
#
loop_
_entity_poly.entity_id
_entity_poly.type
_entity_poly.pdbx_seq_one_letter_code
_entity_poly.pdbx_strand_id
1 'polypeptide(L)'
;MGAITSAELNFLVFRYLQESGFVHAAFTLGYEAGIHKGGIDGNIVPPGALITIVQKGLQYIELEANTDENDQEVEKDFALLEPLEIITKDVEELQQIVKKRKRGRLQIDCDKDKGKAKECIEEHEHRLGGERERERHDKEKDQEMERDRTERDKVQEKEKEREKQHTDHIDKVKHEEDPLASGGPKPMDVSTTSHEIFSADVTVLEGHSSEVFACAWSPAGSLLASGSGDSTARIWTIPDGPCGSIQSSPASVHVLKHFKGRTNEKSKDVTTLDWNGEGTLLATGSYDGQARIWSRDGELKQTLFKHKGPIFSLKWNRKGDFLLSGSVDKTAIVWDTKTWECKQQFEFHSAPTLDVDWRNNNSFATCSTDNMIYVCKIGDPRPVKTFSGHQSEVNAIKWDPTGSLLASCSDDWTAKIWSVKQDKCVYDFKEHTKEIYTIRWSPTGPGTNNPNQQLLLASASFDSSIKLWEVEQGHLLYSLAGHRQPVYSVAFSPDGEYLASGSLDQSLHIWSVKEGRILKTFRGSGGIFEVCWNKEGSKIAACFSNNTVCVMDFRM
;
A
#
# COMPACT_ATOMS: atom_id res chain seq x y z
N MET A 1 42.16 17.72 20.46
CA MET A 1 41.03 17.59 19.51
C MET A 1 39.94 18.59 19.91
N GLY A 2 39.18 19.13 18.96
CA GLY A 2 37.93 19.80 19.28
C GLY A 2 36.87 18.74 19.60
N ALA A 3 36.15 18.88 20.70
CA ALA A 3 35.01 18.03 21.03
C ALA A 3 33.76 18.57 20.33
N ILE A 4 32.95 17.69 19.73
CA ILE A 4 31.66 18.07 19.16
C ILE A 4 30.71 18.52 20.28
N THR A 5 30.08 19.68 20.12
CA THR A 5 29.10 20.20 21.07
C THR A 5 27.73 19.57 20.83
N SER A 6 26.88 19.58 21.87
CA SER A 6 25.48 19.14 21.73
C SER A 6 24.69 19.95 20.71
N ALA A 7 25.02 21.23 20.50
CA ALA A 7 24.41 22.07 19.47
C ALA A 7 24.74 21.59 18.05
N GLU A 8 26.01 21.25 17.78
CA GLU A 8 26.45 20.73 16.49
C GLU A 8 25.89 19.32 16.22
N LEU A 9 25.88 18.45 17.24
CA LEU A 9 25.29 17.12 17.11
C LEU A 9 23.78 17.20 16.83
N ASN A 10 23.03 18.02 17.58
CA ASN A 10 21.59 18.22 17.35
C ASN A 10 21.32 18.81 15.96
N PHE A 11 22.18 19.69 15.45
CA PHE A 11 22.08 20.22 14.09
C PHE A 11 22.27 19.13 13.03
N LEU A 12 23.25 18.24 13.21
CA LEU A 12 23.49 17.11 12.31
C LEU A 12 22.33 16.11 12.30
N VAL A 13 21.72 15.81 13.45
CA VAL A 13 20.53 14.95 13.54
C VAL A 13 19.31 15.63 12.90
N PHE A 14 19.09 16.92 13.14
CA PHE A 14 18.05 17.71 12.48
C PHE A 14 18.18 17.67 10.95
N ARG A 15 19.40 17.90 10.42
CA ARG A 15 19.69 17.80 8.98
C ARG A 15 19.46 16.40 8.43
N TYR A 16 19.90 15.36 9.13
CA TYR A 16 19.68 13.98 8.71
C TYR A 16 18.18 13.61 8.65
N LEU A 17 17.37 14.01 9.62
CA LEU A 17 15.92 13.80 9.59
C LEU A 17 15.26 14.58 8.45
N GLN A 18 15.71 15.80 8.17
CA GLN A 18 15.24 16.61 7.04
C GLN A 18 15.58 15.97 5.68
N GLU A 19 16.82 15.49 5.53
CA GLU A 19 17.32 14.86 4.29
C GLU A 19 16.73 13.46 4.06
N SER A 20 16.37 12.75 5.13
CA SER A 20 15.74 11.41 5.08
C SER A 20 14.21 11.45 4.98
N GLY A 21 13.60 12.62 4.80
CA GLY A 21 12.14 12.78 4.63
C GLY A 21 11.30 12.75 5.91
N PHE A 22 11.90 12.64 7.09
CA PHE A 22 11.20 12.66 8.39
C PHE A 22 10.82 14.08 8.83
N VAL A 23 10.09 14.81 7.97
CA VAL A 23 9.84 16.26 8.10
C VAL A 23 9.20 16.64 9.43
N HIS A 24 8.27 15.84 9.96
CA HIS A 24 7.63 16.12 11.25
C HIS A 24 8.61 15.95 12.43
N ALA A 25 9.38 14.86 12.47
CA ALA A 25 10.39 14.64 13.51
C ALA A 25 11.51 15.69 13.45
N ALA A 26 11.93 16.08 12.24
CA ALA A 26 12.86 17.19 12.03
C ALA A 26 12.30 18.52 12.56
N PHE A 27 11.01 18.82 12.31
CA PHE A 27 10.38 20.04 12.83
C PHE A 27 10.34 20.06 14.37
N THR A 28 9.87 18.99 15.00
CA THR A 28 9.79 18.88 16.46
C THR A 28 11.17 18.98 17.10
N LEU A 29 12.16 18.20 16.63
CA LEU A 29 13.54 18.29 17.12
C LEU A 29 14.16 19.68 16.89
N GLY A 30 13.92 20.30 15.72
CA GLY A 30 14.42 21.64 15.39
C GLY A 30 13.84 22.75 16.26
N TYR A 31 12.65 22.54 16.81
CA TYR A 31 12.02 23.42 17.80
C TYR A 31 12.57 23.16 19.21
N GLU A 32 12.52 21.91 19.68
CA GLU A 32 12.91 21.50 21.03
C GLU A 32 14.40 21.69 21.31
N ALA A 33 15.27 21.25 20.39
CA ALA A 33 16.72 21.47 20.48
C ALA A 33 17.13 22.92 20.18
N GLY A 34 16.18 23.81 19.90
CA GLY A 34 16.45 25.24 19.72
C GLY A 34 17.32 25.58 18.50
N ILE A 35 17.34 24.73 17.47
CA ILE A 35 18.23 24.85 16.30
C ILE A 35 18.14 26.24 15.64
N HIS A 36 16.93 26.80 15.57
CA HIS A 36 16.64 28.15 15.07
C HIS A 36 17.24 29.31 15.90
N LYS A 37 17.88 29.02 17.04
CA LYS A 37 18.63 29.97 17.90
C LYS A 37 20.15 29.69 17.88
N GLY A 38 20.59 28.59 17.26
CA GLY A 38 21.99 28.24 17.13
C GLY A 38 22.70 29.08 16.06
N GLY A 39 23.95 29.46 16.32
CA GLY A 39 24.77 30.23 15.36
C GLY A 39 25.38 29.39 14.24
N ILE A 40 24.78 28.26 13.88
CA ILE A 40 25.28 27.32 12.86
C ILE A 40 24.65 27.67 11.53
N ASP A 41 25.46 28.10 10.56
CA ASP A 41 25.01 28.30 9.18
C ASP A 41 24.73 26.94 8.52
N GLY A 42 23.54 26.77 7.93
CA GLY A 42 23.19 25.56 7.19
C GLY A 42 23.91 25.42 5.86
N ASN A 43 24.46 26.50 5.29
CA ASN A 43 25.11 26.47 3.98
C ASN A 43 26.53 25.87 4.02
N ILE A 44 27.16 25.81 5.20
CA ILE A 44 28.51 25.21 5.38
C ILE A 44 28.46 23.70 5.70
N VAL A 45 27.27 23.14 5.96
CA VAL A 45 27.11 21.71 6.28
C VAL A 45 26.70 20.94 5.00
N PRO A 46 27.56 20.07 4.46
CA PRO A 46 27.23 19.32 3.24
C PRO A 46 26.11 18.29 3.48
N PRO A 47 25.32 17.93 2.45
CA PRO A 47 24.35 16.84 2.54
C PRO A 47 25.01 15.53 2.99
N GLY A 48 24.33 14.76 3.84
CA GLY A 48 24.85 13.50 4.37
C GLY A 48 26.00 13.66 5.39
N ALA A 49 26.23 14.87 5.94
CA ALA A 49 27.31 15.11 6.91
C ALA A 49 27.29 14.14 8.11
N LEU A 50 26.11 13.87 8.71
CA LEU A 50 26.00 12.91 9.81
C LEU A 50 26.41 11.49 9.38
N ILE A 51 25.94 11.04 8.22
CA ILE A 51 26.27 9.73 7.65
C ILE A 51 27.77 9.63 7.41
N THR A 52 28.40 10.70 6.90
CA THR A 52 29.85 10.78 6.65
C THR A 52 30.66 10.71 7.94
N ILE A 53 30.18 11.32 9.03
CA ILE A 53 30.81 11.26 10.36
C ILE A 53 30.69 9.84 10.94
N VAL A 54 29.50 9.23 10.86
CA VAL A 54 29.27 7.84 11.30
C VAL A 54 30.16 6.87 10.51
N GLN A 55 30.21 6.98 9.18
CA GLN A 55 31.08 6.15 8.34
C GLN A 55 32.55 6.25 8.73
N LYS A 56 33.06 7.47 9.00
CA LYS A 56 34.43 7.67 9.49
C LYS A 56 34.66 7.08 10.88
N GLY A 57 33.66 7.12 11.77
CA GLY A 57 33.69 6.45 13.06
C GLY A 57 33.76 4.93 12.94
N LEU A 58 32.92 4.33 12.08
CA LEU A 58 32.94 2.89 11.79
C LEU A 58 34.29 2.45 11.18
N GLN A 59 34.84 3.24 10.25
CA GLN A 59 36.18 3.01 9.67
C GLN A 59 37.30 3.10 10.72
N TYR A 60 37.19 4.01 11.69
CA TYR A 60 38.14 4.11 12.80
C TYR A 60 38.08 2.88 13.71
N ILE A 61 36.87 2.44 14.11
CA ILE A 61 36.67 1.24 14.92
C ILE A 61 37.14 -0.02 14.19
N GLU A 62 36.90 -0.12 12.87
CA GLU A 62 37.38 -1.24 12.04
C GLU A 62 38.92 -1.28 11.94
N LEU A 63 39.57 -0.11 11.91
CA LEU A 63 41.03 0.02 11.94
C LEU A 63 41.60 -0.33 13.32
N GLU A 64 41.00 0.19 14.40
CA GLU A 64 41.34 -0.10 15.80
C GLU A 64 41.17 -1.58 16.16
N ALA A 65 40.14 -2.24 15.61
CA ALA A 65 39.92 -3.68 15.73
C ALA A 65 40.91 -4.53 14.89
N ASN A 66 41.62 -3.92 13.94
CA ASN A 66 42.63 -4.59 13.11
C ASN A 66 44.08 -4.36 13.56
N THR A 67 44.36 -3.32 14.36
CA THR A 67 45.66 -3.08 15.01
C THR A 67 45.93 -4.03 16.18
N ASP A 68 47.19 -4.43 16.37
CA ASP A 68 47.70 -5.10 17.57
C ASP A 68 48.49 -4.06 18.41
N GLU A 69 48.55 -4.19 19.75
CA GLU A 69 49.12 -3.18 20.69
C GLU A 69 50.63 -2.85 20.56
N ASN A 70 51.33 -3.39 19.56
CA ASN A 70 52.74 -3.06 19.31
C ASN A 70 52.86 -2.19 18.05
N ASP A 71 53.36 -0.96 18.22
CA ASP A 71 53.66 0.01 17.14
C ASP A 71 54.81 -0.45 16.23
N GLN A 72 54.56 -1.49 15.44
CA GLN A 72 55.35 -1.84 14.25
C GLN A 72 54.44 -1.73 13.03
N GLU A 73 54.92 -1.09 11.97
CA GLU A 73 54.18 -1.02 10.70
C GLU A 73 53.97 -2.44 10.16
N VAL A 74 52.71 -2.87 9.99
CA VAL A 74 52.40 -4.21 9.50
C VAL A 74 51.62 -4.16 8.21
N GLU A 75 52.30 -4.52 7.11
CA GLU A 75 51.63 -5.06 5.93
C GLU A 75 51.00 -6.41 6.30
N LYS A 76 49.71 -6.38 6.67
CA LYS A 76 48.86 -7.54 6.96
C LYS A 76 47.52 -7.35 6.27
N ASP A 77 46.94 -8.43 5.75
CA ASP A 77 45.62 -8.39 5.12
C ASP A 77 44.56 -7.80 6.04
N PHE A 78 43.91 -6.74 5.57
CA PHE A 78 42.79 -6.12 6.26
C PHE A 78 41.60 -7.08 6.29
N ALA A 79 40.98 -7.23 7.46
CA ALA A 79 39.83 -8.10 7.65
C ALA A 79 38.57 -7.24 7.79
N LEU A 80 37.82 -7.13 6.69
CA LEU A 80 36.54 -6.43 6.66
C LEU A 80 35.57 -6.97 7.74
N LEU A 81 34.92 -6.06 8.43
CA LEU A 81 33.86 -6.31 9.41
C LEU A 81 32.49 -5.97 8.81
N GLU A 82 31.46 -6.74 9.16
CA GLU A 82 30.10 -6.44 8.71
C GLU A 82 29.57 -5.21 9.44
N PRO A 83 28.88 -4.25 8.77
CA PRO A 83 28.44 -3.00 9.40
C PRO A 83 27.60 -3.19 10.67
N LEU A 84 26.80 -4.27 10.72
CA LEU A 84 26.00 -4.60 11.89
C LEU A 84 26.84 -5.11 13.07
N GLU A 85 27.98 -5.77 12.83
CA GLU A 85 28.89 -6.19 13.90
C GLU A 85 29.56 -4.99 14.56
N ILE A 86 30.02 -4.01 13.77
CA ILE A 86 30.70 -2.80 14.26
C ILE A 86 29.77 -1.96 15.17
N ILE A 87 28.46 -2.04 14.94
CA ILE A 87 27.44 -1.29 15.71
C ILE A 87 26.97 -2.04 16.97
N THR A 88 27.12 -3.37 17.03
CA THR A 88 26.50 -4.21 18.09
C THR A 88 27.46 -4.80 19.11
N LYS A 89 28.78 -4.61 18.93
CA LYS A 89 29.84 -5.26 19.71
C LYS A 89 30.90 -4.25 20.12
N ASP A 90 31.59 -4.50 21.23
CA ASP A 90 32.71 -3.67 21.67
C ASP A 90 34.03 -3.98 20.92
N VAL A 91 35.04 -3.14 21.12
CA VAL A 91 36.33 -3.26 20.43
C VAL A 91 37.06 -4.56 20.79
N GLU A 92 36.91 -5.09 21.99
CA GLU A 92 37.55 -6.35 22.41
C GLU A 92 36.87 -7.56 21.73
N GLU A 93 35.54 -7.59 21.66
CA GLU A 93 34.79 -8.59 20.89
C GLU A 93 35.12 -8.52 19.40
N LEU A 94 35.18 -7.32 18.82
CA LEU A 94 35.55 -7.12 17.42
C LEU A 94 36.99 -7.58 17.15
N GLN A 95 37.95 -7.25 18.03
CA GLN A 95 39.31 -7.80 17.95
C GLN A 95 39.32 -9.33 18.04
N GLN A 96 38.50 -9.94 18.91
CA GLN A 96 38.40 -11.41 18.98
C GLN A 96 37.82 -12.00 17.70
N ILE A 97 36.84 -11.34 17.06
CA ILE A 97 36.28 -11.75 15.77
C ILE A 97 37.33 -11.63 14.65
N VAL A 98 38.08 -10.52 14.61
CA VAL A 98 39.21 -10.32 13.67
C VAL A 98 40.29 -11.40 13.90
N LYS A 99 40.70 -11.64 15.15
CA LYS A 99 41.69 -12.67 15.52
C LYS A 99 41.20 -14.09 15.18
N LYS A 100 39.89 -14.38 15.33
CA LYS A 100 39.26 -15.65 14.91
C LYS A 100 39.16 -15.79 13.39
N ARG A 101 38.78 -14.74 12.65
CA ARG A 101 38.75 -14.72 11.18
C ARG A 101 40.15 -14.85 10.57
N LYS A 102 41.16 -14.16 11.11
CA LYS A 102 42.57 -14.29 10.71
C LYS A 102 43.11 -15.70 10.95
N ARG A 103 42.83 -16.31 12.12
CA ARG A 103 43.12 -17.75 12.36
C ARG A 103 42.39 -18.68 11.38
N GLY A 104 41.12 -18.38 11.06
CA GLY A 104 40.35 -19.14 10.07
C GLY A 104 40.95 -19.11 8.66
N ARG A 105 41.42 -17.95 8.19
CA ARG A 105 42.13 -17.83 6.89
C ARG A 105 43.44 -18.63 6.90
N LEU A 106 44.27 -18.48 7.93
CA LEU A 106 45.51 -19.26 8.10
C LEU A 106 45.25 -20.78 8.12
N GLN A 107 44.18 -21.21 8.79
CA GLN A 107 43.75 -22.61 8.79
C GLN A 107 43.36 -23.08 7.37
N ILE A 108 42.55 -22.29 6.65
CA ILE A 108 42.13 -22.57 5.27
C ILE A 108 43.32 -22.65 4.32
N ASP A 109 44.31 -21.76 4.43
CA ASP A 109 45.48 -21.79 3.53
C ASP A 109 46.47 -22.91 3.90
N CYS A 110 46.64 -23.23 5.20
CA CYS A 110 47.32 -24.47 5.60
C CYS A 110 46.61 -25.73 5.09
N ASP A 111 45.27 -25.75 5.07
CA ASP A 111 44.49 -26.90 4.61
C ASP A 111 44.41 -26.97 3.07
N LYS A 112 44.52 -25.83 2.36
CA LYS A 112 44.80 -25.79 0.90
C LYS A 112 46.18 -26.32 0.56
N ASP A 113 47.23 -25.95 1.30
CA ASP A 113 48.59 -26.43 1.02
C ASP A 113 48.75 -27.92 1.39
N LYS A 114 48.05 -28.41 2.42
CA LYS A 114 47.84 -29.86 2.61
C LYS A 114 47.03 -30.47 1.46
N GLY A 115 46.04 -29.76 0.92
CA GLY A 115 45.27 -30.15 -0.27
C GLY A 115 46.17 -30.38 -1.48
N LYS A 116 46.98 -29.38 -1.86
CA LYS A 116 47.99 -29.50 -2.94
C LYS A 116 49.00 -30.61 -2.67
N ALA A 117 49.46 -30.76 -1.43
CA ALA A 117 50.35 -31.85 -1.05
C ALA A 117 49.68 -33.23 -1.21
N LYS A 118 48.37 -33.32 -0.97
CA LYS A 118 47.55 -34.49 -1.27
C LYS A 118 47.38 -34.71 -2.77
N GLU A 119 47.05 -33.68 -3.55
CA GLU A 119 46.92 -33.76 -5.01
C GLU A 119 48.23 -34.23 -5.67
N CYS A 120 49.40 -33.77 -5.21
CA CYS A 120 50.69 -34.28 -5.70
C CYS A 120 50.99 -35.75 -5.32
N ILE A 121 50.37 -36.29 -4.26
CA ILE A 121 50.46 -37.71 -3.91
C ILE A 121 49.45 -38.52 -4.73
N GLU A 122 48.21 -38.04 -4.82
CA GLU A 122 47.12 -38.65 -5.57
C GLU A 122 47.41 -38.67 -7.08
N GLU A 123 48.05 -37.64 -7.67
CA GLU A 123 48.58 -37.71 -9.05
C GLU A 123 49.61 -38.83 -9.23
N HIS A 124 50.47 -39.07 -8.23
CA HIS A 124 51.50 -40.10 -8.33
C HIS A 124 50.90 -41.52 -8.22
N GLU A 125 49.87 -41.71 -7.40
CA GLU A 125 49.10 -42.96 -7.35
C GLU A 125 48.20 -43.15 -8.58
N HIS A 126 47.57 -42.09 -9.10
CA HIS A 126 46.68 -42.16 -10.26
C HIS A 126 47.41 -42.53 -11.55
N ARG A 127 48.72 -42.20 -11.67
CA ARG A 127 49.58 -42.72 -12.76
C ARG A 127 49.82 -44.23 -12.65
N LEU A 128 49.89 -44.78 -11.44
CA LEU A 128 50.05 -46.23 -11.20
C LEU A 128 48.72 -47.01 -11.26
N GLY A 129 47.59 -46.33 -11.03
CA GLY A 129 46.25 -46.87 -11.24
C GLY A 129 45.86 -46.97 -12.72
N GLY A 130 46.12 -45.92 -13.50
CA GLY A 130 45.66 -45.79 -14.89
C GLY A 130 46.18 -46.86 -15.87
N GLU A 131 47.31 -47.51 -15.58
CA GLU A 131 47.79 -48.65 -16.36
C GLU A 131 47.02 -49.95 -16.05
N ARG A 132 46.55 -50.12 -14.81
CA ARG A 132 45.85 -51.34 -14.35
C ARG A 132 44.37 -51.37 -14.73
N GLU A 133 43.73 -50.21 -14.92
CA GLU A 133 42.33 -50.14 -15.34
C GLU A 133 42.15 -50.39 -16.83
N ARG A 134 43.11 -49.96 -17.67
CA ARG A 134 43.10 -50.26 -19.12
C ARG A 134 43.13 -51.76 -19.41
N GLU A 135 43.98 -52.52 -18.70
CA GLU A 135 44.00 -53.99 -18.80
C GLU A 135 42.72 -54.70 -18.35
N ARG A 136 41.83 -54.03 -17.61
CA ARG A 136 40.50 -54.57 -17.24
C ARG A 136 39.46 -54.22 -18.29
N HIS A 137 39.42 -52.96 -18.72
CA HIS A 137 38.42 -52.46 -19.65
C HIS A 137 38.45 -53.20 -21.01
N ASP A 138 39.63 -53.60 -21.48
CA ASP A 138 39.72 -54.40 -22.72
C ASP A 138 39.26 -55.86 -22.51
N LYS A 139 39.57 -56.47 -21.36
CA LYS A 139 39.12 -57.83 -21.02
C LYS A 139 37.60 -57.93 -20.79
N GLU A 140 36.97 -56.84 -20.34
CA GLU A 140 35.52 -56.77 -20.17
C GLU A 140 34.80 -56.61 -21.52
N LYS A 141 35.34 -55.81 -22.45
CA LYS A 141 34.83 -55.69 -23.83
C LYS A 141 34.85 -57.00 -24.61
N ASP A 142 35.93 -57.77 -24.52
CA ASP A 142 36.01 -59.08 -25.21
C ASP A 142 34.98 -60.08 -24.64
N GLN A 143 34.68 -60.03 -23.34
CA GLN A 143 33.62 -60.84 -22.74
C GLN A 143 32.20 -60.37 -23.10
N GLU A 144 32.02 -59.08 -23.38
CA GLU A 144 30.74 -58.53 -23.80
C GLU A 144 30.41 -58.93 -25.25
N MET A 145 31.38 -58.88 -26.16
CA MET A 145 31.19 -59.29 -27.57
C MET A 145 30.83 -60.77 -27.75
N GLU A 146 31.35 -61.69 -26.92
CA GLU A 146 30.98 -63.12 -26.98
C GLU A 146 29.59 -63.42 -26.38
N ARG A 147 29.14 -62.62 -25.39
CA ARG A 147 27.76 -62.69 -24.90
C ARG A 147 26.79 -62.21 -25.97
N ASP A 148 27.11 -61.10 -26.63
CA ASP A 148 26.26 -60.50 -27.66
C ASP A 148 26.12 -61.39 -28.92
N ARG A 149 27.15 -62.20 -29.24
CA ARG A 149 27.03 -63.32 -30.20
C ARG A 149 26.05 -64.39 -29.73
N THR A 150 26.26 -64.92 -28.52
CA THR A 150 25.44 -66.02 -27.98
C THR A 150 24.03 -65.62 -27.55
N GLU A 151 23.65 -64.35 -27.58
CA GLU A 151 22.24 -63.92 -27.51
C GLU A 151 21.57 -63.90 -28.91
N ARG A 152 22.26 -63.42 -29.95
CA ARG A 152 21.73 -63.36 -31.32
C ARG A 152 21.33 -64.73 -31.86
N ASP A 153 22.13 -65.76 -31.61
CA ASP A 153 21.81 -67.14 -32.00
C ASP A 153 20.55 -67.67 -31.28
N LYS A 154 20.39 -67.35 -29.98
CA LYS A 154 19.20 -67.73 -29.19
C LYS A 154 17.93 -66.99 -29.60
N VAL A 155 18.04 -65.79 -30.18
CA VAL A 155 16.90 -65.07 -30.76
C VAL A 155 16.40 -65.77 -32.04
N GLN A 156 17.31 -66.22 -32.91
CA GLN A 156 16.93 -66.95 -34.14
C GLN A 156 16.29 -68.33 -33.88
N GLU A 157 16.60 -68.99 -32.76
CA GLU A 157 15.84 -70.18 -32.36
C GLU A 157 14.44 -69.82 -31.82
N LYS A 158 14.33 -68.81 -30.96
CA LYS A 158 13.05 -68.39 -30.36
C LYS A 158 12.03 -67.82 -31.35
N GLU A 159 12.47 -67.25 -32.47
CA GLU A 159 11.55 -66.82 -33.54
C GLU A 159 10.91 -68.01 -34.28
N LYS A 160 11.59 -69.17 -34.35
CA LYS A 160 11.03 -70.39 -34.99
C LYS A 160 10.01 -71.13 -34.13
N GLU A 161 10.01 -70.94 -32.82
CA GLU A 161 9.00 -71.52 -31.93
C GLU A 161 7.72 -70.67 -31.84
N ARG A 162 7.82 -69.35 -32.07
CA ARG A 162 6.71 -68.39 -31.88
C ARG A 162 5.62 -68.38 -32.96
N GLU A 163 5.74 -69.16 -34.04
CA GLU A 163 4.61 -69.44 -34.95
C GLU A 163 3.62 -70.48 -34.40
N LYS A 164 3.82 -70.99 -33.17
CA LYS A 164 2.88 -71.90 -32.51
C LYS A 164 2.42 -71.38 -31.15
N GLN A 165 1.14 -71.62 -30.87
CA GLN A 165 0.41 -71.36 -29.62
C GLN A 165 0.08 -69.87 -29.35
N HIS A 166 -1.16 -69.51 -29.67
CA HIS A 166 -1.80 -68.24 -29.35
C HIS A 166 -3.17 -68.54 -28.70
N THR A 167 -3.36 -68.24 -27.41
CA THR A 167 -4.67 -68.31 -26.71
C THR A 167 -4.64 -67.59 -25.34
N ASP A 168 -5.68 -66.76 -25.11
CA ASP A 168 -6.42 -66.45 -23.87
C ASP A 168 -5.84 -65.76 -22.59
N HIS A 169 -6.31 -64.51 -22.36
CA HIS A 169 -7.03 -63.95 -21.17
C HIS A 169 -6.40 -63.86 -19.73
N ILE A 170 -6.84 -62.99 -18.77
CA ILE A 170 -7.36 -61.57 -18.73
C ILE A 170 -7.54 -61.06 -17.25
N ASP A 171 -7.62 -59.72 -16.99
CA ASP A 171 -8.15 -58.98 -15.77
C ASP A 171 -7.45 -59.12 -14.37
N LYS A 172 -7.61 -58.30 -13.28
CA LYS A 172 -8.03 -56.88 -12.88
C LYS A 172 -7.51 -56.61 -11.41
N VAL A 173 -7.82 -55.63 -10.50
CA VAL A 173 -8.84 -54.55 -10.26
C VAL A 173 -8.27 -53.27 -9.52
N LYS A 174 -8.83 -52.78 -8.38
CA LYS A 174 -8.56 -51.47 -7.65
C LYS A 174 -8.93 -51.50 -6.11
N HIS A 175 -8.64 -50.42 -5.34
CA HIS A 175 -9.45 -49.71 -4.28
C HIS A 175 -8.56 -48.91 -3.25
N GLU A 176 -8.87 -47.77 -2.57
CA GLU A 176 -10.05 -46.86 -2.31
C GLU A 176 -10.77 -47.07 -0.92
N GLU A 177 -11.21 -46.13 -0.04
CA GLU A 177 -11.19 -44.61 0.13
C GLU A 177 -11.67 -44.10 1.58
N ASP A 178 -11.49 -42.80 1.93
CA ASP A 178 -12.32 -41.86 2.81
C ASP A 178 -12.24 -41.55 4.40
N PRO A 179 -12.81 -40.39 4.92
CA PRO A 179 -12.47 -39.70 6.23
C PRO A 179 -13.64 -39.20 7.19
N LEU A 180 -13.46 -38.13 8.03
CA LEU A 180 -14.49 -37.49 8.95
C LEU A 180 -14.21 -35.99 9.36
N ALA A 181 -15.15 -35.26 10.04
CA ALA A 181 -15.17 -33.76 10.17
C ALA A 181 -15.78 -33.09 11.45
N SER A 182 -15.67 -31.75 11.61
CA SER A 182 -16.46 -30.87 12.53
C SER A 182 -16.44 -29.36 12.11
N GLY A 183 -17.11 -28.42 12.81
CA GLY A 183 -17.10 -26.98 12.43
C GLY A 183 -17.74 -25.95 13.39
N GLY A 184 -17.59 -24.66 13.04
CA GLY A 184 -18.10 -23.46 13.74
C GLY A 184 -18.28 -22.27 12.75
N PRO A 185 -18.45 -21.00 13.20
CA PRO A 185 -18.54 -19.85 12.29
C PRO A 185 -17.20 -19.69 11.56
N LYS A 186 -17.20 -20.00 10.27
CA LYS A 186 -15.95 -20.14 9.52
C LYS A 186 -15.32 -18.77 9.23
N PRO A 187 -14.02 -18.54 9.53
CA PRO A 187 -13.25 -17.64 8.69
C PRO A 187 -13.34 -18.18 7.27
N MET A 188 -13.73 -17.35 6.30
CA MET A 188 -14.01 -17.86 4.96
C MET A 188 -12.72 -18.36 4.30
N ASP A 189 -12.72 -19.64 3.93
CA ASP A 189 -11.68 -20.24 3.10
C ASP A 189 -11.53 -19.42 1.81
N VAL A 190 -10.30 -19.03 1.49
CA VAL A 190 -9.99 -18.31 0.24
C VAL A 190 -10.22 -19.27 -0.92
N SER A 191 -11.41 -19.19 -1.53
CA SER A 191 -11.78 -20.00 -2.70
C SER A 191 -10.72 -19.85 -3.78
N THR A 192 -9.97 -20.92 -4.07
CA THR A 192 -8.80 -20.93 -4.97
C THR A 192 -9.16 -20.78 -6.46
N THR A 193 -10.32 -20.19 -6.74
CA THR A 193 -10.94 -19.95 -8.05
C THR A 193 -11.37 -18.49 -8.18
N SER A 194 -10.63 -17.56 -7.58
CA SER A 194 -10.76 -16.12 -7.86
C SER A 194 -10.32 -15.85 -9.30
N HIS A 195 -11.17 -15.24 -10.12
CA HIS A 195 -10.77 -14.88 -11.48
C HIS A 195 -9.86 -13.64 -11.44
N GLU A 196 -8.61 -13.77 -11.89
CA GLU A 196 -7.74 -12.60 -12.03
C GLU A 196 -8.26 -11.69 -13.15
N ILE A 197 -8.21 -10.36 -12.92
CA ILE A 197 -8.52 -9.38 -13.96
C ILE A 197 -7.35 -9.37 -14.93
N PHE A 198 -7.56 -9.92 -16.12
CA PHE A 198 -6.53 -10.03 -17.16
C PHE A 198 -6.02 -8.65 -17.58
N SER A 199 -4.72 -8.54 -17.88
CA SER A 199 -4.10 -7.28 -18.31
C SER A 199 -4.75 -6.64 -19.56
N ALA A 200 -5.52 -7.40 -20.35
CA ALA A 200 -6.29 -6.86 -21.48
C ALA A 200 -7.46 -5.97 -21.01
N ASP A 201 -8.10 -6.31 -19.89
CA ASP A 201 -9.21 -5.55 -19.30
C ASP A 201 -8.73 -4.34 -18.46
N VAL A 202 -7.44 -3.99 -18.52
CA VAL A 202 -6.83 -2.92 -17.71
C VAL A 202 -6.18 -1.86 -18.60
N THR A 203 -6.52 -0.59 -18.33
CA THR A 203 -5.87 0.58 -18.93
C THR A 203 -5.06 1.29 -17.86
N VAL A 204 -3.73 1.26 -17.99
CA VAL A 204 -2.81 2.00 -17.11
C VAL A 204 -2.69 3.43 -17.63
N LEU A 205 -2.90 4.39 -16.73
CA LEU A 205 -2.82 5.83 -16.98
C LEU A 205 -1.55 6.36 -16.33
N GLU A 206 -0.53 6.57 -17.13
CA GLU A 206 0.79 7.01 -16.69
C GLU A 206 0.98 8.52 -16.74
N GLY A 207 1.92 9.02 -15.93
CA GLY A 207 2.52 10.34 -16.11
C GLY A 207 2.49 11.25 -14.88
N HIS A 208 1.83 10.87 -13.78
CA HIS A 208 2.13 11.47 -12.47
C HIS A 208 3.58 11.14 -12.09
N SER A 209 4.24 12.03 -11.33
CA SER A 209 5.65 11.84 -10.91
C SER A 209 5.83 11.64 -9.41
N SER A 210 4.74 11.34 -8.69
CA SER A 210 4.71 10.98 -7.27
C SER A 210 3.42 10.19 -7.00
N GLU A 211 3.27 9.70 -5.77
CA GLU A 211 2.13 8.90 -5.32
C GLU A 211 0.80 9.56 -5.69
N VAL A 212 -0.19 8.75 -6.09
CA VAL A 212 -1.54 9.23 -6.42
C VAL A 212 -2.46 8.87 -5.25
N PHE A 213 -2.92 9.87 -4.51
CA PHE A 213 -3.64 9.68 -3.25
C PHE A 213 -5.16 9.53 -3.44
N ALA A 214 -5.72 10.17 -4.46
CA ALA A 214 -7.17 10.25 -4.66
C ALA A 214 -7.59 10.10 -6.13
N CYS A 215 -8.78 9.54 -6.35
CA CYS A 215 -9.49 9.55 -7.64
C CYS A 215 -11.02 9.57 -7.52
N ALA A 216 -11.67 10.26 -8.45
CA ALA A 216 -13.13 10.29 -8.56
C ALA A 216 -13.58 10.35 -10.03
N TRP A 217 -14.51 9.46 -10.40
CA TRP A 217 -15.24 9.56 -11.66
C TRP A 217 -16.19 10.76 -11.66
N SER A 218 -16.34 11.39 -12.83
CA SER A 218 -17.31 12.46 -13.02
C SER A 218 -18.74 11.92 -13.06
N PRO A 219 -19.72 12.54 -12.35
CA PRO A 219 -21.13 12.20 -12.47
C PRO A 219 -21.73 12.35 -13.89
N ALA A 220 -21.00 12.98 -14.80
CA ALA A 220 -21.35 13.08 -16.22
C ALA A 220 -20.97 11.85 -17.07
N GLY A 221 -20.17 10.91 -16.54
CA GLY A 221 -19.56 9.82 -17.30
C GLY A 221 -18.25 10.24 -18.00
N SER A 222 -17.55 9.24 -18.57
CA SER A 222 -16.29 9.27 -19.36
C SER A 222 -15.07 10.05 -18.85
N LEU A 223 -15.18 10.87 -17.80
CA LEU A 223 -14.06 11.56 -17.17
C LEU A 223 -13.71 10.96 -15.80
N LEU A 224 -12.41 10.74 -15.59
CA LEU A 224 -11.82 10.36 -14.30
C LEU A 224 -10.91 11.49 -13.82
N ALA A 225 -11.05 11.91 -12.56
CA ALA A 225 -10.10 12.80 -11.90
C ALA A 225 -9.13 12.00 -11.02
N SER A 226 -7.86 12.42 -10.93
CA SER A 226 -6.88 11.94 -9.95
C SER A 226 -6.06 13.08 -9.33
N GLY A 227 -5.53 12.88 -8.11
CA GLY A 227 -4.72 13.85 -7.37
C GLY A 227 -3.47 13.21 -6.75
N SER A 228 -2.33 13.91 -6.80
CA SER A 228 -1.01 13.36 -6.48
C SER A 228 -0.11 14.30 -5.67
N GLY A 229 0.91 13.71 -5.03
CA GLY A 229 2.08 14.41 -4.47
C GLY A 229 2.93 15.16 -5.51
N ASP A 230 2.71 14.96 -6.82
CA ASP A 230 3.39 15.75 -7.86
C ASP A 230 2.87 17.21 -7.97
N SER A 231 2.00 17.63 -7.04
CA SER A 231 1.31 18.93 -7.03
C SER A 231 0.47 19.18 -8.30
N THR A 232 0.00 18.09 -8.93
CA THR A 232 -1.02 18.14 -9.99
C THR A 232 -2.24 17.31 -9.63
N ALA A 233 -3.40 17.76 -10.12
CA ALA A 233 -4.51 16.87 -10.38
C ALA A 233 -4.58 16.62 -11.89
N ARG A 234 -5.25 15.56 -12.32
CA ARG A 234 -5.42 15.22 -13.75
C ARG A 234 -6.85 14.84 -14.03
N ILE A 235 -7.38 15.31 -15.16
CA ILE A 235 -8.66 14.86 -15.70
C ILE A 235 -8.35 14.03 -16.94
N TRP A 236 -8.57 12.72 -16.83
CA TRP A 236 -8.37 11.73 -17.88
C TRP A 236 -9.70 11.48 -18.61
N THR A 237 -9.66 11.54 -19.94
CA THR A 237 -10.78 11.13 -20.79
C THR A 237 -10.68 9.64 -21.08
N ILE A 238 -11.58 8.86 -20.48
CA ILE A 238 -11.62 7.40 -20.63
C ILE A 238 -12.62 7.04 -21.74
N PRO A 239 -12.23 6.33 -22.80
CA PRO A 239 -13.14 5.96 -23.88
C PRO A 239 -14.28 5.03 -23.43
N ASP A 240 -15.45 5.23 -24.03
CA ASP A 240 -16.58 4.31 -23.91
C ASP A 240 -16.31 3.04 -24.74
N GLY A 241 -16.02 1.94 -24.05
CA GLY A 241 -15.76 0.64 -24.67
C GLY A 241 -14.79 -0.24 -23.86
N PRO A 242 -14.41 -1.41 -24.41
CA PRO A 242 -13.45 -2.29 -23.77
C PRO A 242 -12.06 -1.65 -23.63
N CYS A 243 -11.50 -1.77 -22.43
CA CYS A 243 -10.05 -1.69 -22.21
C CYS A 243 -9.33 -2.69 -23.14
N GLY A 244 -8.12 -2.37 -23.59
CA GLY A 244 -7.34 -3.21 -24.51
C GLY A 244 -7.77 -3.19 -25.98
N SER A 245 -8.74 -2.38 -26.39
CA SER A 245 -9.11 -2.23 -27.79
C SER A 245 -8.05 -1.45 -28.60
N ILE A 246 -7.67 -1.98 -29.77
CA ILE A 246 -6.53 -1.51 -30.62
C ILE A 246 -6.71 -0.06 -31.14
N GLN A 247 -7.88 0.55 -30.94
CA GLN A 247 -8.19 1.95 -31.28
C GLN A 247 -8.10 2.91 -30.08
N SER A 248 -7.45 2.52 -28.99
CA SER A 248 -7.19 3.41 -27.84
C SER A 248 -6.23 4.55 -28.22
N SER A 249 -6.78 5.62 -28.79
CA SER A 249 -6.16 6.96 -28.74
C SER A 249 -5.70 7.24 -27.30
N PRO A 250 -4.52 7.83 -27.07
CA PRO A 250 -4.03 8.10 -25.73
C PRO A 250 -5.06 8.95 -24.97
N ALA A 251 -5.39 8.52 -23.74
CA ALA A 251 -6.43 9.14 -22.92
C ALA A 251 -6.16 10.65 -22.79
N SER A 252 -7.05 11.49 -23.34
CA SER A 252 -6.85 12.94 -23.36
C SER A 252 -6.82 13.46 -21.93
N VAL A 253 -5.68 14.00 -21.52
CA VAL A 253 -5.36 14.33 -20.11
C VAL A 253 -5.12 15.82 -19.93
N HIS A 254 -5.95 16.46 -19.10
CA HIS A 254 -5.76 17.84 -18.67
C HIS A 254 -4.97 17.85 -17.36
N VAL A 255 -3.78 18.45 -17.37
CA VAL A 255 -2.87 18.48 -16.21
C VAL A 255 -3.04 19.77 -15.40
N LEU A 256 -3.71 19.65 -14.25
CA LEU A 256 -4.12 20.74 -13.39
C LEU A 256 -2.99 21.10 -12.42
N LYS A 257 -2.11 22.00 -12.85
CA LYS A 257 -0.90 22.37 -12.09
C LYS A 257 -1.23 23.32 -10.94
N HIS A 258 -1.11 22.83 -9.71
CA HIS A 258 -1.36 23.62 -8.50
C HIS A 258 -0.18 24.56 -8.18
N PHE A 259 1.01 24.27 -8.73
CA PHE A 259 2.19 25.12 -8.68
C PHE A 259 2.77 25.41 -10.08
N LYS A 260 3.37 26.60 -10.26
CA LYS A 260 3.91 27.08 -11.55
C LYS A 260 5.43 27.34 -11.57
N GLY A 261 6.13 27.14 -10.45
CA GLY A 261 7.58 27.33 -10.35
C GLY A 261 8.39 26.05 -10.50
N ARG A 262 9.73 26.17 -10.54
CA ARG A 262 10.62 25.02 -10.26
C ARG A 262 10.57 24.74 -8.75
N THR A 263 10.52 23.46 -8.38
CA THR A 263 10.30 22.99 -7.00
C THR A 263 11.50 23.25 -6.10
N ASN A 264 11.30 23.99 -5.00
CA ASN A 264 12.25 24.02 -3.89
C ASN A 264 11.66 24.43 -2.51
N GLU A 265 10.33 24.61 -2.39
CA GLU A 265 9.70 25.05 -1.14
C GLU A 265 8.32 24.41 -0.90
N LYS A 266 8.26 23.54 0.11
CA LYS A 266 7.08 22.90 0.75
C LYS A 266 6.20 22.09 -0.21
N SER A 267 5.75 20.90 0.23
CA SER A 267 4.87 20.07 -0.60
C SER A 267 3.50 20.74 -0.79
N LYS A 268 2.88 20.53 -1.96
CA LYS A 268 1.64 21.20 -2.42
C LYS A 268 0.69 20.18 -3.02
N ASP A 269 0.69 19.03 -2.37
CA ASP A 269 0.11 17.77 -2.79
C ASP A 269 -1.39 17.93 -2.93
N VAL A 270 -1.99 17.29 -3.95
CA VAL A 270 -3.44 17.27 -4.08
C VAL A 270 -3.99 16.19 -3.16
N THR A 271 -4.43 16.62 -1.99
CA THR A 271 -4.84 15.78 -0.85
C THR A 271 -6.26 15.22 -0.98
N THR A 272 -7.15 15.96 -1.65
CA THR A 272 -8.56 15.58 -1.82
C THR A 272 -9.12 16.21 -3.08
N LEU A 273 -10.10 15.57 -3.71
CA LEU A 273 -10.81 16.09 -4.87
C LEU A 273 -12.30 15.68 -4.86
N ASP A 274 -13.13 16.45 -5.57
CA ASP A 274 -14.58 16.19 -5.63
C ASP A 274 -15.21 16.88 -6.86
N TRP A 275 -16.03 16.15 -7.62
CA TRP A 275 -16.82 16.72 -8.71
C TRP A 275 -18.13 17.32 -8.19
N ASN A 276 -18.59 18.40 -8.80
CA ASN A 276 -19.97 18.84 -8.58
C ASN A 276 -20.97 17.83 -9.17
N GLY A 277 -22.23 17.86 -8.72
CA GLY A 277 -23.24 16.88 -9.13
C GLY A 277 -23.56 16.81 -10.63
N GLU A 278 -23.16 17.82 -11.41
CA GLU A 278 -23.29 17.86 -12.87
C GLU A 278 -22.06 17.30 -13.61
N GLY A 279 -20.92 17.11 -12.93
CA GLY A 279 -19.64 16.79 -13.58
C GLY A 279 -19.05 17.93 -14.42
N THR A 280 -19.49 19.17 -14.21
CA THR A 280 -19.06 20.37 -14.95
C THR A 280 -17.86 21.06 -14.31
N LEU A 281 -17.74 20.97 -12.98
CA LEU A 281 -16.63 21.54 -12.19
C LEU A 281 -16.00 20.48 -11.29
N LEU A 282 -14.66 20.47 -11.24
CA LEU A 282 -13.86 19.72 -10.28
C LEU A 282 -13.34 20.68 -9.21
N ALA A 283 -13.55 20.35 -7.94
CA ALA A 283 -12.89 21.01 -6.83
C ALA A 283 -11.74 20.13 -6.31
N THR A 284 -10.65 20.78 -5.90
CA THR A 284 -9.44 20.14 -5.38
C THR A 284 -9.00 20.84 -4.10
N GLY A 285 -8.62 20.08 -3.09
CA GLY A 285 -7.93 20.56 -1.89
C GLY A 285 -6.45 20.27 -2.01
N SER A 286 -5.63 20.98 -1.23
CA SER A 286 -4.18 20.82 -1.32
C SER A 286 -3.48 21.04 0.01
N TYR A 287 -2.26 20.50 0.10
CA TYR A 287 -1.37 20.64 1.25
C TYR A 287 -0.96 22.12 1.52
N ASP A 288 -1.11 23.01 0.53
CA ASP A 288 -0.84 24.44 0.68
C ASP A 288 -2.04 25.28 1.20
N GLY A 289 -3.12 24.63 1.64
CA GLY A 289 -4.28 25.27 2.27
C GLY A 289 -5.21 26.03 1.33
N GLN A 290 -5.03 25.89 0.02
CA GLN A 290 -5.92 26.48 -0.98
C GLN A 290 -6.81 25.40 -1.59
N ALA A 291 -8.12 25.66 -1.65
CA ALA A 291 -9.03 24.89 -2.50
C ALA A 291 -9.08 25.54 -3.89
N ARG A 292 -9.14 24.75 -4.95
CA ARG A 292 -9.11 25.23 -6.35
C ARG A 292 -10.23 24.61 -7.16
N ILE A 293 -10.86 25.43 -8.01
CA ILE A 293 -12.02 25.08 -8.82
C ILE A 293 -11.62 25.10 -10.29
N TRP A 294 -11.83 23.98 -10.98
CA TRP A 294 -11.44 23.75 -12.36
C TRP A 294 -12.66 23.39 -13.21
N SER A 295 -12.68 23.72 -14.49
CA SER A 295 -13.65 23.07 -15.41
C SER A 295 -13.24 21.63 -15.71
N ARG A 296 -14.19 20.85 -16.25
CA ARG A 296 -13.93 19.55 -16.87
C ARG A 296 -12.83 19.55 -17.95
N ASP A 297 -12.59 20.71 -18.56
CA ASP A 297 -11.57 20.98 -19.60
C ASP A 297 -10.24 21.49 -19.01
N GLY A 298 -10.12 21.49 -17.67
CA GLY A 298 -8.91 21.81 -16.92
C GLY A 298 -8.56 23.29 -16.77
N GLU A 299 -9.47 24.20 -17.13
CA GLU A 299 -9.27 25.63 -16.86
C GLU A 299 -9.46 25.93 -15.36
N LEU A 300 -8.46 26.55 -14.71
CA LEU A 300 -8.61 27.08 -13.35
C LEU A 300 -9.61 28.24 -13.36
N LYS A 301 -10.80 28.02 -12.80
CA LYS A 301 -11.85 29.03 -12.68
C LYS A 301 -11.70 29.89 -11.44
N GLN A 302 -11.24 29.32 -10.31
CA GLN A 302 -11.07 30.05 -9.06
C GLN A 302 -10.07 29.40 -8.10
N THR A 303 -9.43 30.20 -7.24
CA THR A 303 -8.64 29.76 -6.07
C THR A 303 -9.21 30.34 -4.79
N LEU A 304 -9.47 29.49 -3.80
CA LEU A 304 -10.09 29.79 -2.52
C LEU A 304 -9.03 29.80 -1.43
N PHE A 305 -8.78 30.96 -0.83
CA PHE A 305 -7.70 31.19 0.14
C PHE A 305 -8.29 31.57 1.50
N LYS A 306 -8.20 30.66 2.49
CA LYS A 306 -8.58 30.97 3.88
C LYS A 306 -8.02 30.01 4.92
N HIS A 307 -7.92 28.73 4.59
CA HIS A 307 -7.35 27.74 5.50
C HIS A 307 -5.86 28.00 5.79
N LYS A 308 -5.42 27.67 7.00
CA LYS A 308 -4.06 27.94 7.52
C LYS A 308 -3.16 26.71 7.54
N GLY A 309 -3.35 25.83 6.56
CA GLY A 309 -2.60 24.60 6.37
C GLY A 309 -3.37 23.60 5.50
N PRO A 310 -2.82 22.39 5.27
CA PRO A 310 -3.45 21.32 4.51
C PRO A 310 -4.97 21.20 4.65
N ILE A 311 -5.65 21.09 3.52
CA ILE A 311 -7.05 20.66 3.45
C ILE A 311 -7.05 19.14 3.38
N PHE A 312 -7.79 18.45 4.26
CA PHE A 312 -7.83 16.98 4.29
C PHE A 312 -9.05 16.39 3.59
N SER A 313 -10.23 16.99 3.74
CA SER A 313 -11.44 16.56 3.04
C SER A 313 -12.18 17.74 2.42
N LEU A 314 -12.75 17.53 1.23
CA LEU A 314 -13.43 18.53 0.40
C LEU A 314 -14.61 17.88 -0.30
N LYS A 315 -15.82 18.43 -0.12
CA LYS A 315 -17.07 17.88 -0.68
C LYS A 315 -18.05 18.96 -1.14
N TRP A 316 -18.61 18.82 -2.34
CA TRP A 316 -19.75 19.64 -2.81
C TRP A 316 -21.04 19.21 -2.12
N ASN A 317 -21.96 20.15 -1.90
CA ASN A 317 -23.33 19.78 -1.52
C ASN A 317 -24.11 19.23 -2.73
N ARG A 318 -25.17 18.44 -2.50
CA ARG A 318 -25.93 17.75 -3.56
C ARG A 318 -26.55 18.71 -4.61
N LYS A 319 -26.72 19.98 -4.26
CA LYS A 319 -27.26 21.05 -5.13
C LYS A 319 -26.19 21.82 -5.91
N GLY A 320 -24.91 21.69 -5.55
CA GLY A 320 -23.81 22.45 -6.14
C GLY A 320 -23.76 23.95 -5.77
N ASP A 321 -24.59 24.42 -4.83
CA ASP A 321 -24.57 25.82 -4.38
C ASP A 321 -23.60 26.09 -3.21
N PHE A 322 -23.10 25.04 -2.54
CA PHE A 322 -22.03 25.14 -1.55
C PHE A 322 -20.94 24.07 -1.73
N LEU A 323 -19.72 24.45 -1.36
CA LEU A 323 -18.56 23.57 -1.21
C LEU A 323 -18.12 23.60 0.26
N LEU A 324 -17.72 22.47 0.83
CA LEU A 324 -17.28 22.32 2.21
C LEU A 324 -15.86 21.76 2.25
N SER A 325 -14.97 22.39 3.01
CA SER A 325 -13.59 21.93 3.26
C SER A 325 -13.32 21.75 4.76
N GLY A 326 -12.59 20.70 5.12
CA GLY A 326 -11.99 20.49 6.44
C GLY A 326 -10.46 20.54 6.36
N SER A 327 -9.79 21.07 7.39
CA SER A 327 -8.35 21.33 7.39
C SER A 327 -7.67 21.01 8.72
N VAL A 328 -6.35 20.80 8.65
CA VAL A 328 -5.43 20.75 9.79
C VAL A 328 -5.52 21.99 10.70
N ASP A 329 -6.02 23.12 10.18
CA ASP A 329 -6.23 24.35 10.96
C ASP A 329 -7.37 24.29 11.99
N LYS A 330 -7.97 23.10 12.18
CA LYS A 330 -9.04 22.78 13.15
C LYS A 330 -10.41 23.33 12.77
N THR A 331 -10.54 23.86 11.55
CA THR A 331 -11.78 24.47 11.07
C THR A 331 -12.43 23.67 9.96
N ALA A 332 -13.72 23.91 9.75
CA ALA A 332 -14.38 23.61 8.50
C ALA A 332 -14.93 24.90 7.88
N ILE A 333 -14.86 25.04 6.56
CA ILE A 333 -15.30 26.24 5.83
C ILE A 333 -16.33 25.86 4.78
N VAL A 334 -17.46 26.57 4.79
CA VAL A 334 -18.45 26.53 3.73
C VAL A 334 -18.23 27.72 2.80
N TRP A 335 -18.06 27.42 1.51
CA TRP A 335 -17.86 28.40 0.44
C TRP A 335 -19.13 28.52 -0.40
N ASP A 336 -19.51 29.74 -0.77
CA ASP A 336 -20.65 30.00 -1.67
C ASP A 336 -20.19 29.90 -3.12
N THR A 337 -20.80 29.01 -3.93
CA THR A 337 -20.30 28.76 -5.30
C THR A 337 -20.68 29.85 -6.31
N LYS A 338 -21.46 30.86 -5.89
CA LYS A 338 -21.82 32.02 -6.72
C LYS A 338 -20.85 33.18 -6.57
N THR A 339 -20.41 33.48 -5.35
CA THR A 339 -19.43 34.54 -5.07
C THR A 339 -18.00 34.02 -4.93
N TRP A 340 -17.85 32.72 -4.66
CA TRP A 340 -16.60 32.07 -4.27
C TRP A 340 -15.97 32.59 -2.97
N GLU A 341 -16.78 33.21 -2.13
CA GLU A 341 -16.36 33.68 -0.80
C GLU A 341 -16.67 32.65 0.28
N CYS A 342 -15.93 32.71 1.39
CA CYS A 342 -16.25 31.96 2.60
C CYS A 342 -17.58 32.47 3.19
N LYS A 343 -18.61 31.64 3.11
CA LYS A 343 -19.96 31.90 3.65
C LYS A 343 -19.99 31.81 5.18
N GLN A 344 -19.33 30.79 5.73
CA GLN A 344 -19.19 30.58 7.18
C GLN A 344 -17.97 29.70 7.46
N GLN A 345 -17.26 30.00 8.55
CA GLN A 345 -16.16 29.21 9.10
C GLN A 345 -16.63 28.65 10.45
N PHE A 346 -16.30 27.39 10.72
CA PHE A 346 -16.75 26.64 11.89
C PHE A 346 -15.51 26.19 12.66
N GLU A 347 -15.30 26.76 13.84
CA GLU A 347 -14.11 26.58 14.68
C GLU A 347 -14.48 25.81 15.95
N PHE A 348 -15.05 24.60 15.78
CA PHE A 348 -15.56 23.78 16.90
C PHE A 348 -14.59 22.69 17.36
N HIS A 349 -13.67 22.24 16.50
CA HIS A 349 -12.66 21.26 16.89
C HIS A 349 -11.46 21.90 17.58
N SER A 350 -10.94 21.19 18.56
CA SER A 350 -9.72 21.51 19.31
C SER A 350 -8.45 20.96 18.66
N ALA A 351 -8.59 20.13 17.61
CA ALA A 351 -7.52 19.52 16.84
C ALA A 351 -7.89 19.45 15.33
N PRO A 352 -7.00 19.04 14.41
CA PRO A 352 -7.26 18.93 12.96
C PRO A 352 -8.61 18.34 12.56
N THR A 353 -9.31 18.97 11.61
CA THR A 353 -10.53 18.41 10.99
C THR A 353 -10.12 17.43 9.89
N LEU A 354 -10.36 16.13 10.08
CA LEU A 354 -9.94 15.08 9.13
C LEU A 354 -10.93 14.95 7.97
N ASP A 355 -12.20 14.64 8.26
CA ASP A 355 -13.23 14.39 7.26
C ASP A 355 -14.50 15.24 7.50
N VAL A 356 -15.21 15.50 6.40
CA VAL A 356 -16.42 16.34 6.34
C VAL A 356 -17.43 15.69 5.39
N ASP A 357 -18.72 15.71 5.75
CA ASP A 357 -19.76 15.07 4.93
C ASP A 357 -21.13 15.76 5.01
N TRP A 358 -21.78 15.94 3.86
CA TRP A 358 -23.04 16.67 3.75
C TRP A 358 -24.26 15.79 4.05
N ARG A 359 -24.96 16.12 5.14
CA ARG A 359 -26.26 15.52 5.49
C ARG A 359 -27.36 15.91 4.51
N ASN A 360 -27.31 17.15 4.03
CA ASN A 360 -28.20 17.76 3.05
C ASN A 360 -27.56 19.08 2.58
N ASN A 361 -28.25 19.87 1.76
CA ASN A 361 -27.69 21.09 1.17
C ASN A 361 -27.30 22.19 2.19
N ASN A 362 -27.73 22.12 3.45
CA ASN A 362 -27.52 23.18 4.45
C ASN A 362 -26.99 22.67 5.80
N SER A 363 -26.74 21.36 5.94
CA SER A 363 -26.24 20.74 7.17
C SER A 363 -25.28 19.60 6.82
N PHE A 364 -24.25 19.45 7.64
CA PHE A 364 -23.12 18.55 7.43
C PHE A 364 -22.59 18.03 8.77
N ALA A 365 -21.68 17.07 8.74
CA ALA A 365 -20.88 16.69 9.90
C ALA A 365 -19.38 16.94 9.63
N THR A 366 -18.62 17.09 10.71
CA THR A 366 -17.15 17.19 10.72
C THR A 366 -16.59 16.27 11.80
N CYS A 367 -15.45 15.62 11.55
CA CYS A 367 -14.73 14.81 12.53
C CYS A 367 -13.24 15.17 12.60
N SER A 368 -12.56 14.72 13.65
CA SER A 368 -11.26 15.25 14.03
C SER A 368 -10.44 14.27 14.88
N THR A 369 -9.16 14.59 15.01
CA THR A 369 -8.24 14.00 15.98
C THR A 369 -8.52 14.41 17.44
N ASP A 370 -9.55 15.24 17.70
CA ASP A 370 -10.04 15.51 19.07
C ASP A 370 -11.13 14.55 19.57
N ASN A 371 -11.31 13.42 18.86
CA ASN A 371 -12.27 12.35 19.14
C ASN A 371 -13.76 12.78 19.05
N MET A 372 -14.05 14.03 18.67
CA MET A 372 -15.41 14.56 18.56
C MET A 372 -15.94 14.52 17.12
N ILE A 373 -17.27 14.51 17.02
CA ILE A 373 -17.98 14.71 15.75
C ILE A 373 -19.02 15.82 15.98
N TYR A 374 -18.97 16.87 15.17
CA TYR A 374 -19.95 17.96 15.21
C TYR A 374 -20.89 17.89 14.01
N VAL A 375 -22.19 17.95 14.25
CA VAL A 375 -23.21 18.17 13.21
C VAL A 375 -23.49 19.66 13.13
N CYS A 376 -23.19 20.26 12.00
CA CYS A 376 -23.25 21.69 11.75
C CYS A 376 -24.40 22.05 10.80
N LYS A 377 -24.79 23.33 10.80
CA LYS A 377 -25.79 23.90 9.88
C LYS A 377 -25.42 25.33 9.53
N ILE A 378 -25.57 25.67 8.25
CA ILE A 378 -25.27 27.00 7.72
C ILE A 378 -26.21 28.04 8.37
N GLY A 379 -25.63 29.12 8.89
CA GLY A 379 -26.32 30.19 9.61
C GLY A 379 -26.40 30.00 11.12
N ASP A 380 -26.17 28.78 11.63
CA ASP A 380 -26.20 28.51 13.07
C ASP A 380 -24.79 28.72 13.67
N PRO A 381 -24.62 29.49 14.77
CA PRO A 381 -23.31 29.80 15.35
C PRO A 381 -22.81 28.73 16.36
N ARG A 382 -23.49 27.58 16.45
CA ARG A 382 -23.18 26.46 17.34
C ARG A 382 -23.47 25.15 16.61
N PRO A 383 -22.83 24.02 16.99
CA PRO A 383 -23.23 22.72 16.46
C PRO A 383 -24.69 22.40 16.80
N VAL A 384 -25.41 21.82 15.85
CA VAL A 384 -26.78 21.27 16.00
C VAL A 384 -26.76 20.01 16.88
N LYS A 385 -25.66 19.26 16.80
CA LYS A 385 -25.38 18.09 17.64
C LYS A 385 -23.88 17.95 17.84
N THR A 386 -23.48 17.48 19.01
CA THR A 386 -22.14 16.92 19.26
C THR A 386 -22.31 15.45 19.56
N PHE A 387 -21.52 14.60 18.91
CA PHE A 387 -21.36 13.21 19.30
C PHE A 387 -19.97 13.03 19.90
N SER A 388 -19.92 12.33 21.02
CA SER A 388 -18.70 11.97 21.74
C SER A 388 -18.80 10.52 22.20
N GLY A 389 -17.66 9.84 22.30
CA GLY A 389 -17.61 8.42 22.67
C GLY A 389 -16.55 7.60 21.94
N HIS A 390 -15.95 8.13 20.87
CA HIS A 390 -14.67 7.60 20.37
C HIS A 390 -13.54 7.89 21.37
N GLN A 391 -12.56 6.99 21.44
CA GLN A 391 -11.43 7.07 22.36
C GLN A 391 -10.10 7.46 21.69
N SER A 392 -10.08 7.57 20.35
CA SER A 392 -8.96 8.03 19.54
C SER A 392 -9.48 8.83 18.33
N GLU A 393 -8.57 9.21 17.44
CA GLU A 393 -8.85 10.05 16.26
C GLU A 393 -9.98 9.46 15.40
N VAL A 394 -10.88 10.31 14.89
CA VAL A 394 -12.00 9.89 14.04
C VAL A 394 -11.64 10.14 12.58
N ASN A 395 -11.33 9.08 11.86
CA ASN A 395 -10.71 9.11 10.52
C ASN A 395 -11.69 9.51 9.42
N ALA A 396 -12.91 8.97 9.46
CA ALA A 396 -13.92 9.20 8.43
C ALA A 396 -15.33 9.24 9.03
N ILE A 397 -16.20 10.02 8.37
CA ILE A 397 -17.63 10.14 8.68
C ILE A 397 -18.47 10.15 7.40
N LYS A 398 -19.55 9.37 7.34
CA LYS A 398 -20.47 9.40 6.19
C LYS A 398 -21.93 9.31 6.63
N TRP A 399 -22.78 10.18 6.11
CA TRP A 399 -24.23 10.10 6.27
C TRP A 399 -24.80 8.96 5.42
N ASP A 400 -25.86 8.33 5.92
CA ASP A 400 -26.64 7.38 5.13
C ASP A 400 -27.41 8.11 3.99
N PRO A 401 -27.90 7.38 2.97
CA PRO A 401 -28.63 7.99 1.84
C PRO A 401 -29.85 8.86 2.21
N THR A 402 -30.47 8.65 3.38
CA THR A 402 -31.59 9.44 3.90
C THR A 402 -31.16 10.66 4.74
N GLY A 403 -29.90 10.72 5.18
CA GLY A 403 -29.43 11.74 6.13
C GLY A 403 -30.08 11.62 7.53
N SER A 404 -30.44 10.41 7.96
CA SER A 404 -31.03 10.12 9.27
C SER A 404 -30.03 9.48 10.26
N LEU A 405 -29.04 8.77 9.73
CA LEU A 405 -27.93 8.13 10.45
C LEU A 405 -26.58 8.66 9.94
N LEU A 406 -25.63 8.75 10.85
CA LEU A 406 -24.23 9.07 10.57
C LEU A 406 -23.37 7.88 11.00
N ALA A 407 -22.54 7.36 10.12
CA ALA A 407 -21.50 6.41 10.48
C ALA A 407 -20.18 7.16 10.73
N SER A 408 -19.38 6.66 11.67
CA SER A 408 -17.99 7.10 11.90
C SER A 408 -17.07 5.91 12.15
N CYS A 409 -15.78 6.08 11.88
CA CYS A 409 -14.74 5.12 12.24
C CYS A 409 -13.49 5.81 12.78
N SER A 410 -12.69 5.07 13.55
CA SER A 410 -11.63 5.64 14.39
C SER A 410 -10.45 4.71 14.60
N ASP A 411 -9.34 5.30 15.03
CA ASP A 411 -8.17 4.61 15.59
C ASP A 411 -8.46 3.93 16.94
N ASP A 412 -9.65 4.10 17.54
CA ASP A 412 -10.10 3.30 18.69
C ASP A 412 -10.60 1.89 18.33
N TRP A 413 -10.37 1.48 17.07
CA TRP A 413 -10.73 0.19 16.48
C TRP A 413 -12.25 -0.05 16.37
N THR A 414 -13.08 0.99 16.57
CA THR A 414 -14.54 0.88 16.48
C THR A 414 -15.13 1.68 15.31
N ALA A 415 -16.24 1.16 14.79
CA ALA A 415 -17.15 1.91 13.93
C ALA A 415 -18.44 2.18 14.71
N LYS A 416 -18.95 3.41 14.68
CA LYS A 416 -20.15 3.80 15.45
C LYS A 416 -21.22 4.37 14.54
N ILE A 417 -22.48 4.06 14.84
CA ILE A 417 -23.66 4.64 14.19
C ILE A 417 -24.30 5.64 15.14
N TRP A 418 -24.62 6.82 14.65
CA TRP A 418 -25.26 7.90 15.40
C TRP A 418 -26.56 8.34 14.72
N SER A 419 -27.51 8.86 15.50
CA SER A 419 -28.66 9.58 14.95
C SER A 419 -28.89 10.87 15.71
N VAL A 420 -29.16 11.96 14.98
CA VAL A 420 -29.36 13.31 15.56
C VAL A 420 -30.50 13.32 16.61
N LYS A 421 -31.45 12.39 16.49
CA LYS A 421 -32.61 12.22 17.38
C LYS A 421 -32.25 11.81 18.82
N GLN A 422 -31.05 11.27 19.07
CA GLN A 422 -30.61 10.76 20.38
C GLN A 422 -29.17 11.19 20.69
N ASP A 423 -28.77 11.10 21.96
CA ASP A 423 -27.43 11.50 22.42
C ASP A 423 -26.43 10.35 22.44
N LYS A 424 -26.90 9.13 22.68
CA LYS A 424 -26.09 7.91 22.63
C LYS A 424 -25.93 7.44 21.18
N CYS A 425 -24.81 6.76 20.89
CA CYS A 425 -24.69 5.94 19.69
C CYS A 425 -25.86 4.94 19.58
N VAL A 426 -26.27 4.66 18.35
CA VAL A 426 -27.26 3.62 18.01
C VAL A 426 -26.59 2.26 18.09
N TYR A 427 -25.40 2.16 17.48
CA TYR A 427 -24.56 0.96 17.45
C TYR A 427 -23.09 1.31 17.68
N ASP A 428 -22.34 0.36 18.24
CA ASP A 428 -20.93 0.49 18.61
C ASP A 428 -20.21 -0.82 18.24
N PHE A 429 -19.69 -0.88 17.01
CA PHE A 429 -19.13 -2.08 16.38
C PHE A 429 -17.65 -2.27 16.72
N LYS A 430 -17.27 -3.43 17.28
CA LYS A 430 -15.93 -3.68 17.88
C LYS A 430 -15.23 -4.94 17.38
N GLU A 431 -15.57 -5.37 16.17
CA GLU A 431 -15.07 -6.63 15.58
C GLU A 431 -13.73 -6.44 14.84
N HIS A 432 -13.30 -5.20 14.62
CA HIS A 432 -11.96 -4.91 14.10
C HIS A 432 -10.92 -4.98 15.23
N THR A 433 -9.71 -5.39 14.86
CA THR A 433 -8.60 -5.62 15.80
C THR A 433 -7.54 -4.54 15.77
N LYS A 434 -7.71 -3.55 14.88
CA LYS A 434 -6.83 -2.39 14.68
C LYS A 434 -7.62 -1.20 14.11
N GLU A 435 -6.91 -0.12 13.82
CA GLU A 435 -7.40 1.19 13.34
C GLU A 435 -8.32 1.04 12.11
N ILE A 436 -9.44 1.78 12.07
CA ILE A 436 -10.37 1.76 10.94
C ILE A 436 -10.25 3.07 10.15
N TYR A 437 -9.72 2.99 8.92
CA TYR A 437 -9.41 4.18 8.12
C TYR A 437 -10.57 4.67 7.27
N THR A 438 -11.47 3.78 6.84
CA THR A 438 -12.54 4.15 5.91
C THR A 438 -13.84 3.40 6.16
N ILE A 439 -14.95 4.08 5.84
CA ILE A 439 -16.31 3.57 5.90
C ILE A 439 -17.10 4.02 4.68
N ARG A 440 -18.01 3.17 4.22
CA ARG A 440 -18.94 3.49 3.12
C ARG A 440 -20.32 2.89 3.35
N TRP A 441 -21.36 3.68 3.13
CA TRP A 441 -22.70 3.13 2.95
C TRP A 441 -22.83 2.54 1.54
N SER A 442 -23.60 1.47 1.44
CA SER A 442 -24.07 0.94 0.16
C SER A 442 -25.11 1.88 -0.47
N PRO A 443 -25.20 1.98 -1.81
CA PRO A 443 -26.17 2.83 -2.51
C PRO A 443 -27.55 2.16 -2.59
N THR A 444 -28.04 1.69 -1.44
CA THR A 444 -29.23 0.85 -1.30
C THR A 444 -30.20 1.40 -0.25
N GLY A 445 -31.41 0.85 -0.20
CA GLY A 445 -32.44 1.30 0.73
C GLY A 445 -33.05 2.68 0.38
N PRO A 446 -33.92 3.23 1.24
CA PRO A 446 -34.75 4.38 0.92
C PRO A 446 -33.97 5.61 0.42
N GLY A 447 -34.44 6.22 -0.67
CA GLY A 447 -33.83 7.42 -1.27
C GLY A 447 -32.70 7.16 -2.27
N THR A 448 -32.35 5.89 -2.51
CA THR A 448 -31.36 5.45 -3.53
C THR A 448 -32.02 4.94 -4.81
N ASN A 449 -31.19 4.55 -5.78
CA ASN A 449 -31.64 3.85 -6.99
C ASN A 449 -32.08 2.39 -6.70
N ASN A 450 -31.65 1.81 -5.57
CA ASN A 450 -31.89 0.42 -5.21
C ASN A 450 -32.75 0.32 -3.92
N PRO A 451 -33.97 0.91 -3.88
CA PRO A 451 -34.71 1.18 -2.65
C PRO A 451 -35.23 -0.06 -1.91
N ASN A 452 -35.27 -1.22 -2.58
CA ASN A 452 -35.75 -2.48 -2.03
C ASN A 452 -34.61 -3.41 -1.54
N GLN A 453 -33.35 -3.02 -1.75
CA GLN A 453 -32.19 -3.72 -1.19
C GLN A 453 -31.89 -3.21 0.23
N GLN A 454 -31.36 -4.09 1.08
CA GLN A 454 -30.99 -3.80 2.47
C GLN A 454 -29.87 -2.74 2.55
N LEU A 455 -29.98 -1.81 3.50
CA LEU A 455 -28.94 -0.79 3.74
C LEU A 455 -27.78 -1.38 4.56
N LEU A 456 -26.60 -1.40 3.95
CA LEU A 456 -25.36 -1.90 4.54
C LEU A 456 -24.31 -0.80 4.74
N LEU A 457 -23.45 -1.01 5.74
CA LEU A 457 -22.19 -0.29 5.90
C LEU A 457 -21.00 -1.24 5.63
N ALA A 458 -20.00 -0.76 4.91
CA ALA A 458 -18.66 -1.35 4.87
C ALA A 458 -17.70 -0.56 5.78
N SER A 459 -16.85 -1.23 6.54
CA SER A 459 -15.70 -0.65 7.27
C SER A 459 -14.42 -1.39 6.90
N ALA A 460 -13.29 -0.69 6.77
CA ALA A 460 -12.00 -1.30 6.41
C ALA A 460 -10.83 -0.75 7.24
N SER A 461 -9.85 -1.63 7.52
CA SER A 461 -8.93 -1.45 8.65
C SER A 461 -7.46 -1.78 8.35
N PHE A 462 -6.58 -1.24 9.20
CA PHE A 462 -5.18 -1.61 9.36
C PHE A 462 -4.97 -3.08 9.82
N ASP A 463 -6.04 -3.78 10.22
CA ASP A 463 -6.03 -5.24 10.43
C ASP A 463 -6.10 -6.07 9.12
N SER A 464 -6.16 -5.41 7.96
CA SER A 464 -6.26 -6.03 6.63
C SER A 464 -7.62 -6.72 6.33
N SER A 465 -8.61 -6.57 7.21
CA SER A 465 -9.98 -7.04 6.96
C SER A 465 -10.94 -5.90 6.56
N ILE A 466 -12.04 -6.29 5.93
CA ILE A 466 -13.19 -5.43 5.66
C ILE A 466 -14.41 -6.09 6.29
N LYS A 467 -15.33 -5.31 6.87
CA LYS A 467 -16.54 -5.84 7.50
C LYS A 467 -17.79 -5.21 6.89
N LEU A 468 -18.75 -6.07 6.58
CA LEU A 468 -20.07 -5.68 6.07
C LEU A 468 -21.11 -5.83 7.19
N TRP A 469 -21.85 -4.75 7.44
CA TRP A 469 -22.79 -4.61 8.55
C TRP A 469 -24.21 -4.38 8.06
N GLU A 470 -25.16 -5.15 8.56
CA GLU A 470 -26.58 -4.81 8.47
C GLU A 470 -26.90 -3.74 9.52
N VAL A 471 -27.26 -2.54 9.07
CA VAL A 471 -27.46 -1.42 9.99
C VAL A 471 -28.87 -1.38 10.60
N GLU A 472 -29.88 -2.01 9.99
CA GLU A 472 -31.22 -2.06 10.61
C GLU A 472 -31.22 -2.84 11.93
N GLN A 473 -30.49 -3.96 11.99
CA GLN A 473 -30.35 -4.79 13.19
C GLN A 473 -29.04 -4.55 13.98
N GLY A 474 -28.03 -3.92 13.38
CA GLY A 474 -26.71 -3.73 13.98
C GLY A 474 -25.85 -5.00 14.00
N HIS A 475 -26.01 -5.88 13.01
CA HIS A 475 -25.33 -7.18 12.94
C HIS A 475 -24.18 -7.18 11.93
N LEU A 476 -23.11 -7.92 12.24
CA LEU A 476 -22.06 -8.26 11.27
C LEU A 476 -22.61 -9.33 10.31
N LEU A 477 -22.63 -9.05 9.01
CA LEU A 477 -22.98 -10.02 7.97
C LEU A 477 -21.75 -10.83 7.54
N TYR A 478 -20.66 -10.14 7.21
CA TYR A 478 -19.43 -10.75 6.71
C TYR A 478 -18.19 -10.06 7.25
N SER A 479 -17.20 -10.86 7.68
CA SER A 479 -15.81 -10.42 7.84
C SER A 479 -15.02 -10.90 6.63
N LEU A 480 -14.79 -9.99 5.69
CA LEU A 480 -14.09 -10.23 4.44
C LEU A 480 -12.57 -10.25 4.72
N ALA A 481 -11.97 -11.43 4.58
CA ALA A 481 -10.53 -11.65 4.76
C ALA A 481 -9.93 -12.13 3.43
N GLY A 482 -8.77 -11.58 3.05
CA GLY A 482 -8.11 -11.90 1.78
C GLY A 482 -6.91 -10.99 1.49
N HIS A 483 -7.04 -9.69 1.84
CA HIS A 483 -5.91 -8.78 1.86
C HIS A 483 -4.88 -9.16 2.93
N ARG A 484 -3.62 -8.83 2.67
CA ARG A 484 -2.44 -9.15 3.51
C ARG A 484 -1.80 -7.93 4.17
N GLN A 485 -2.29 -6.74 3.86
CA GLN A 485 -1.86 -5.46 4.39
C GLN A 485 -3.07 -4.53 4.55
N PRO A 486 -2.93 -3.40 5.29
CA PRO A 486 -4.00 -2.43 5.52
C PRO A 486 -4.83 -2.07 4.29
N VAL A 487 -6.14 -2.00 4.48
CA VAL A 487 -7.10 -1.62 3.43
C VAL A 487 -7.46 -0.14 3.60
N TYR A 488 -7.03 0.70 2.66
CA TYR A 488 -7.22 2.15 2.74
C TYR A 488 -8.54 2.63 2.12
N SER A 489 -9.08 1.90 1.15
CA SER A 489 -10.27 2.33 0.42
C SER A 489 -11.20 1.17 0.09
N VAL A 490 -12.50 1.44 0.23
CA VAL A 490 -13.60 0.56 -0.20
C VAL A 490 -14.70 1.36 -0.89
N ALA A 491 -15.24 0.82 -1.98
CA ALA A 491 -16.31 1.45 -2.75
C ALA A 491 -17.33 0.40 -3.22
N PHE A 492 -18.61 0.64 -2.94
CA PHE A 492 -19.69 -0.17 -3.50
C PHE A 492 -19.93 0.17 -4.98
N SER A 493 -20.32 -0.83 -5.76
CA SER A 493 -20.87 -0.63 -7.11
C SER A 493 -22.21 0.14 -7.05
N PRO A 494 -22.62 0.84 -8.12
CA PRO A 494 -23.86 1.64 -8.14
C PRO A 494 -25.15 0.84 -7.94
N ASP A 495 -25.13 -0.47 -8.18
CA ASP A 495 -26.22 -1.43 -7.96
C ASP A 495 -26.23 -2.05 -6.55
N GLY A 496 -25.22 -1.76 -5.72
CA GLY A 496 -25.06 -2.31 -4.37
C GLY A 496 -24.63 -3.78 -4.29
N GLU A 497 -24.47 -4.50 -5.41
CA GLU A 497 -24.21 -5.95 -5.41
C GLU A 497 -22.73 -6.33 -5.20
N TYR A 498 -21.82 -5.39 -5.44
CA TYR A 498 -20.37 -5.59 -5.38
C TYR A 498 -19.67 -4.55 -4.49
N LEU A 499 -18.57 -4.96 -3.86
CA LEU A 499 -17.64 -4.06 -3.17
C LEU A 499 -16.27 -4.19 -3.82
N ALA A 500 -15.66 -3.08 -4.20
CA ALA A 500 -14.24 -3.00 -4.55
C ALA A 500 -13.43 -2.55 -3.33
N SER A 501 -12.23 -3.10 -3.13
CA SER A 501 -11.31 -2.71 -2.07
C SER A 501 -9.86 -2.62 -2.53
N GLY A 502 -9.12 -1.64 -2.01
CA GLY A 502 -7.69 -1.43 -2.29
C GLY A 502 -6.83 -1.50 -1.02
N SER A 503 -5.69 -2.20 -1.12
CA SER A 503 -4.74 -2.43 -0.03
C SER A 503 -3.30 -2.05 -0.43
N LEU A 504 -2.44 -1.84 0.57
CA LEU A 504 -0.99 -1.75 0.35
C LEU A 504 -0.34 -3.08 -0.09
N ASP A 505 -1.05 -4.21 -0.02
CA ASP A 505 -0.59 -5.51 -0.56
C ASP A 505 -0.55 -5.57 -2.10
N GLN A 506 -0.76 -4.42 -2.75
CA GLN A 506 -0.73 -4.18 -4.19
C GLN A 506 -1.87 -4.87 -4.95
N SER A 507 -2.87 -5.40 -4.25
CA SER A 507 -4.05 -5.99 -4.87
C SER A 507 -5.32 -5.17 -4.68
N LEU A 508 -6.16 -5.23 -5.71
CA LEU A 508 -7.57 -4.84 -5.64
C LEU A 508 -8.41 -6.13 -5.58
N HIS A 509 -9.43 -6.15 -4.73
CA HIS A 509 -10.39 -7.26 -4.67
C HIS A 509 -11.80 -6.75 -4.98
N ILE A 510 -12.56 -7.54 -5.72
CA ILE A 510 -13.99 -7.33 -5.95
C ILE A 510 -14.73 -8.45 -5.24
N TRP A 511 -15.54 -8.08 -4.25
CA TRP A 511 -16.30 -8.99 -3.40
C TRP A 511 -17.77 -8.99 -3.83
N SER A 512 -18.41 -10.16 -3.79
CA SER A 512 -19.87 -10.23 -3.81
C SER A 512 -20.42 -9.79 -2.46
N VAL A 513 -21.29 -8.77 -2.44
CA VAL A 513 -21.98 -8.33 -1.22
C VAL A 513 -22.99 -9.38 -0.73
N LYS A 514 -23.54 -10.16 -1.67
CA LYS A 514 -24.52 -11.23 -1.42
C LYS A 514 -23.91 -12.56 -0.95
N GLU A 515 -22.68 -12.85 -1.34
CA GLU A 515 -22.02 -14.14 -1.05
C GLU A 515 -20.83 -14.02 -0.09
N GLY A 516 -20.34 -12.81 0.20
CA GLY A 516 -19.20 -12.55 1.09
C GLY A 516 -17.83 -12.94 0.54
N ARG A 517 -17.73 -13.48 -0.68
CA ARG A 517 -16.48 -13.99 -1.28
C ARG A 517 -15.88 -13.05 -2.33
N ILE A 518 -14.57 -13.17 -2.53
CA ILE A 518 -13.86 -12.58 -3.68
C ILE A 518 -14.39 -13.21 -4.97
N LEU A 519 -14.78 -12.39 -5.93
CA LEU A 519 -15.12 -12.78 -7.29
C LEU A 519 -13.93 -12.57 -8.22
N LYS A 520 -13.30 -11.39 -8.14
CA LYS A 520 -12.13 -11.03 -8.96
C LYS A 520 -11.02 -10.38 -8.15
N THR A 521 -9.78 -10.58 -8.62
CA THR A 521 -8.57 -9.97 -8.06
C THR A 521 -7.76 -9.31 -9.16
N PHE A 522 -7.29 -8.08 -8.93
CA PHE A 522 -6.24 -7.46 -9.74
C PHE A 522 -4.98 -7.30 -8.88
N ARG A 523 -3.80 -7.38 -9.50
CA ARG A 523 -2.51 -7.11 -8.85
C ARG A 523 -1.77 -6.03 -9.64
N GLY A 524 -1.57 -4.87 -9.00
CA GLY A 524 -0.72 -3.82 -9.51
C GLY A 524 0.73 -3.98 -9.04
N SER A 525 1.51 -2.91 -9.18
CA SER A 525 2.93 -2.83 -8.81
C SER A 525 3.22 -1.68 -7.83
N GLY A 526 2.25 -1.41 -6.94
CA GLY A 526 2.29 -0.37 -5.91
C GLY A 526 1.12 -0.54 -4.95
N GLY A 527 1.18 0.08 -3.76
CA GLY A 527 0.07 0.04 -2.80
C GLY A 527 -1.10 0.91 -3.28
N ILE A 528 -2.34 0.52 -2.97
CA ILE A 528 -3.55 1.23 -3.43
C ILE A 528 -4.06 2.18 -2.35
N PHE A 529 -4.22 3.46 -2.69
CA PHE A 529 -4.71 4.51 -1.78
C PHE A 529 -6.22 4.75 -1.90
N GLU A 530 -6.76 4.90 -3.12
CA GLU A 530 -8.21 5.05 -3.37
C GLU A 530 -8.68 4.14 -4.50
N VAL A 531 -9.90 3.60 -4.35
CA VAL A 531 -10.65 2.88 -5.41
C VAL A 531 -12.03 3.51 -5.60
N CYS A 532 -12.48 3.66 -6.85
CA CYS A 532 -13.84 4.15 -7.12
C CYS A 532 -14.46 3.58 -8.41
N TRP A 533 -15.75 3.31 -8.36
CA TRP A 533 -16.55 2.86 -9.50
C TRP A 533 -16.99 4.03 -10.37
N ASN A 534 -17.10 3.82 -11.68
CA ASN A 534 -17.88 4.72 -12.53
C ASN A 534 -19.38 4.61 -12.20
N LYS A 535 -20.14 5.60 -12.66
CA LYS A 535 -21.58 5.73 -12.44
C LYS A 535 -22.40 4.57 -13.02
N GLU A 536 -21.87 3.91 -14.05
CA GLU A 536 -22.50 2.80 -14.75
C GLU A 536 -22.16 1.42 -14.14
N GLY A 537 -21.23 1.35 -13.18
CA GLY A 537 -20.79 0.09 -12.55
C GLY A 537 -19.92 -0.81 -13.44
N SER A 538 -19.55 -0.36 -14.63
CA SER A 538 -18.81 -1.12 -15.64
C SER A 538 -17.29 -0.95 -15.59
N LYS A 539 -16.77 0.03 -14.84
CA LYS A 539 -15.34 0.32 -14.71
C LYS A 539 -14.99 0.71 -13.27
N ILE A 540 -13.81 0.28 -12.83
CA ILE A 540 -13.22 0.65 -11.53
C ILE A 540 -11.93 1.43 -11.81
N ALA A 541 -11.72 2.55 -11.13
CA ALA A 541 -10.43 3.22 -11.05
C ALA A 541 -9.75 2.88 -9.73
N ALA A 542 -8.43 2.78 -9.75
CA ALA A 542 -7.59 2.65 -8.56
C ALA A 542 -6.33 3.51 -8.67
N CYS A 543 -5.95 4.17 -7.58
CA CYS A 543 -4.78 5.04 -7.47
C CYS A 543 -3.65 4.40 -6.66
N PHE A 544 -2.42 4.48 -7.17
CA PHE A 544 -1.29 3.70 -6.66
C PHE A 544 -0.12 4.56 -6.15
N SER A 545 0.61 4.00 -5.19
CA SER A 545 1.87 4.55 -4.64
C SER A 545 3.06 4.50 -5.61
N ASN A 546 2.89 3.94 -6.81
CA ASN A 546 3.89 3.87 -7.88
C ASN A 546 3.69 4.94 -8.97
N ASN A 547 2.90 5.98 -8.66
CA ASN A 547 2.55 7.11 -9.54
C ASN A 547 1.59 6.76 -10.71
N THR A 548 0.99 5.56 -10.73
CA THR A 548 0.01 5.17 -11.76
C THR A 548 -1.45 5.29 -11.29
N VAL A 549 -2.36 5.40 -12.25
CA VAL A 549 -3.79 5.16 -12.04
C VAL A 549 -4.22 4.05 -12.99
N CYS A 550 -4.87 3.00 -12.49
CA CYS A 550 -5.38 1.92 -13.35
C CYS A 550 -6.90 2.02 -13.46
N VAL A 551 -7.42 1.89 -14.68
CA VAL A 551 -8.84 1.67 -14.95
C VAL A 551 -9.03 0.21 -15.37
N MET A 552 -9.81 -0.54 -14.61
CA MET A 552 -10.17 -1.94 -14.89
C MET A 552 -11.61 -2.01 -15.38
N ASP A 553 -11.87 -2.78 -16.44
CA ASP A 553 -13.21 -3.15 -16.85
C ASP A 553 -13.84 -4.17 -15.89
N PHE A 554 -14.98 -3.82 -15.30
CA PHE A 554 -15.82 -4.77 -14.61
C PHE A 554 -16.95 -5.25 -15.53
N ARG A 555 -16.64 -6.31 -16.27
CA ARG A 555 -17.61 -7.15 -16.99
C ARG A 555 -17.67 -8.50 -16.29
N MET A 556 -18.85 -8.90 -15.80
CA MET A 556 -19.09 -10.24 -15.22
C MET A 556 -19.23 -11.28 -16.33
#